data_AF-A0A920D0L8-F1
#
_entry.id   AF-A0A920D0L8-F1
#
_cell.length_a   1.000
_cell.length_b   1.000
_cell.length_c   1.000
_cell.angle_alpha   90.00
_cell.angle_beta   90.00
_cell.angle_gamma   90.00
#
_symmetry.space_group_name_H-M   'P 1'
#
loop_
_entity.id
_entity.type
_entity.pdbx_description
1 polymer ?
#
loop_
_entity_poly.entity_id
_entity_poly.type
_entity_poly.pdbx_seq_one_letter_code
_entity_poly.pdbx_strand_id
1 'polypeptide(L)' 'MTELGDKLPIGSYQSLGITGCACLVIPELNVVAARMYNQTKPNPAGYDYLADIKTFGNMVYHYARHL' A
#
# COMPACT_ATOMS: atom_id res chain seq x y z
N MET A 1 9.45 -11.81 -3.85
CA MET A 1 8.25 -11.28 -3.16
C MET A 1 8.28 -9.78 -3.33
N THR A 2 7.14 -9.17 -3.65
CA THR A 2 6.97 -7.71 -3.80
C THR A 2 6.02 -7.19 -2.72
N GLU A 3 6.19 -5.94 -2.33
CA GLU A 3 5.32 -5.18 -1.42
C GLU A 3 4.07 -4.62 -2.14
N LEU A 4 3.94 -4.81 -3.46
CA LEU A 4 2.73 -4.46 -4.21
C LEU A 4 1.65 -5.53 -4.02
N GLY A 5 0.41 -5.07 -3.88
CA GLY A 5 -0.77 -5.92 -3.88
C GLY A 5 -0.89 -6.70 -5.19
N ASP A 6 -1.31 -7.96 -5.09
CA ASP A 6 -1.46 -8.89 -6.21
C ASP A 6 -2.65 -8.57 -7.13
N LYS A 7 -3.55 -7.67 -6.71
CA LYS A 7 -4.70 -7.21 -7.50
C LYS A 7 -4.44 -5.88 -8.22
N LEU A 8 -3.28 -5.26 -8.00
CA LEU A 8 -2.96 -3.98 -8.63
C LEU A 8 -2.77 -4.14 -10.14
N PRO A 9 -3.22 -3.17 -10.96
CA PRO A 9 -3.01 -3.23 -12.40
C PRO A 9 -1.54 -3.06 -12.74
N ILE A 10 -1.16 -3.60 -13.91
CA ILE A 10 0.21 -3.48 -14.45
C ILE A 10 0.58 -2.00 -14.56
N GLY A 11 1.81 -1.67 -14.17
CA GLY A 11 2.30 -0.29 -14.17
C GLY A 11 1.99 0.47 -12.87
N SER A 12 1.29 -0.14 -11.91
CA SER A 12 1.24 0.39 -10.54
C SER A 12 2.63 0.33 -9.89
N TYR A 13 2.96 1.37 -9.13
CA TYR A 13 4.23 1.46 -8.42
C TYR A 13 4.05 2.14 -7.07
N GLN A 14 4.98 1.89 -6.15
CA GLN A 14 4.93 2.53 -4.84
C GLN A 14 6.32 2.94 -4.35
N SER A 15 6.35 4.05 -3.63
CA SER A 15 7.50 4.46 -2.82
C SER A 15 7.26 4.05 -1.37
N LEU A 16 8.28 3.48 -0.73
CA LEU A 16 8.23 2.99 0.65
C LEU A 16 9.07 3.89 1.55
N GLY A 17 8.57 4.19 2.74
CA GLY A 17 9.34 4.85 3.78
C GLY A 17 9.78 3.90 4.88
N ILE A 18 10.83 4.31 5.61
CA ILE A 18 11.53 3.48 6.60
C ILE A 18 10.62 3.01 7.75
N THR A 19 9.57 3.75 8.07
CA THR A 19 8.60 3.44 9.14
C THR A 19 7.36 2.71 8.62
N GLY A 20 7.38 2.21 7.38
CA GLY A 20 6.25 1.52 6.77
C GLY A 20 5.21 2.45 6.15
N CYS A 21 5.45 3.76 6.06
CA CYS A 21 4.62 4.61 5.20
C CYS A 21 4.80 4.23 3.72
N ALA A 22 3.79 4.52 2.91
CA ALA A 22 3.83 4.23 1.48
C ALA A 22 3.09 5.29 0.67
N CYS A 23 3.60 5.56 -0.53
CA CYS A 23 2.91 6.34 -1.56
C CYS A 23 2.68 5.42 -2.76
N LEU A 24 1.44 4.99 -2.96
CA LEU A 24 1.01 4.12 -4.05
C LEU A 24 0.46 4.97 -5.20
N VAL A 25 0.93 4.71 -6.41
CA VAL A 25 0.41 5.30 -7.64
C VAL A 25 -0.22 4.19 -8.49
N ILE A 26 -1.47 4.43 -8.91
CA ILE A 26 -2.23 3.57 -9.81
C ILE A 26 -2.55 4.39 -11.07
N PRO A 27 -1.68 4.38 -12.10
CA PRO A 27 -1.85 5.22 -13.28
C PRO A 27 -3.17 4.98 -14.03
N GLU A 28 -3.60 3.72 -14.12
CA GLU A 28 -4.86 3.34 -14.79
C GLU A 28 -6.09 4.05 -14.21
N LEU A 29 -6.08 4.37 -12.92
CA LEU A 29 -7.18 5.03 -12.23
C LEU A 29 -6.95 6.53 -12.00
N ASN A 30 -5.80 7.09 -12.43
CA ASN A 30 -5.36 8.45 -12.06
C ASN A 30 -5.37 8.70 -10.54
N VAL A 31 -4.97 7.69 -9.76
CA VAL A 31 -5.04 7.72 -8.29
C VAL A 31 -3.65 7.67 -7.68
N VAL A 32 -3.46 8.51 -6.65
CA VAL A 32 -2.34 8.45 -5.72
C VAL A 32 -2.90 8.28 -4.32
N ALA A 33 -2.42 7.29 -3.58
CA ALA A 33 -2.84 7.01 -2.21
C ALA A 33 -1.64 7.01 -1.25
N ALA A 34 -1.78 7.71 -0.12
CA ALA A 34 -0.77 7.78 0.92
C ALA A 34 -1.20 6.94 2.13
N ARG A 35 -0.33 6.02 2.56
CA ARG A 35 -0.42 5.32 3.85
C ARG A 35 0.57 5.97 4.81
N MET A 36 0.03 6.59 5.86
CA MET A 36 0.80 7.33 6.85
C MET A 36 0.43 6.84 8.25
N TYR A 37 1.40 6.92 9.16
CA TYR A 37 1.26 6.47 10.54
C TYR A 37 1.66 7.54 11.52
N ASN A 38 0.89 7.66 12.60
CA ASN A 38 1.30 8.37 13.82
C ASN A 38 1.89 7.36 14.81
N GLN A 39 2.80 6.52 14.33
CA GLN A 39 3.36 5.42 15.11
C GLN A 39 4.56 5.92 15.95
N THR A 40 4.50 5.68 17.26
CA THR A 40 5.54 6.08 18.22
C THR A 40 6.36 4.91 18.79
N LYS A 41 5.99 3.68 18.43
CA LYS A 41 6.62 2.42 18.88
C LYS A 41 6.80 1.46 17.70
N PRO A 42 7.69 0.47 17.78
CA PRO A 42 7.81 -0.57 16.74
C PRO A 42 6.51 -1.36 16.52
N ASN A 43 6.43 -2.06 15.39
CA ASN A 43 5.32 -2.99 15.13
C ASN A 43 5.27 -4.09 16.21
N PRO A 44 4.08 -4.55 16.60
CA PRO A 44 3.93 -5.60 17.60
C PRO A 44 4.53 -6.93 17.11
N ALA A 45 4.87 -7.81 18.05
CA ALA A 45 5.35 -9.15 17.73
C ALA A 45 4.31 -9.92 16.92
N GLY A 46 4.75 -10.61 15.86
CA GLY A 46 3.87 -11.37 14.96
C GLY A 46 3.21 -10.53 13.85
N TYR A 47 3.51 -9.23 13.75
CA TYR A 47 3.00 -8.40 12.67
C TYR A 47 3.58 -8.79 11.31
N ASP A 48 2.72 -9.16 10.37
CA ASP A 48 3.10 -9.47 8.99
C ASP A 48 3.03 -8.21 8.12
N TYR A 49 4.18 -7.56 7.97
CA TYR A 49 4.32 -6.37 7.14
C TYR A 49 3.94 -6.60 5.68
N LEU A 50 4.28 -7.75 5.10
CA LEU A 50 4.03 -8.04 3.70
C LEU A 50 2.54 -8.27 3.43
N ALA A 51 1.84 -8.97 4.33
CA ALA A 51 0.40 -9.13 4.23
C ALA A 51 -0.32 -7.77 4.35
N ASP A 52 0.11 -6.92 5.29
CA ASP A 52 -0.54 -5.63 5.53
C ASP A 52 -0.33 -4.63 4.38
N ILE A 53 0.90 -4.43 3.90
CA ILE A 53 1.19 -3.49 2.79
C ILE A 53 0.47 -3.90 1.49
N LYS A 54 0.37 -5.21 1.21
CA LYS A 54 -0.39 -5.72 0.07
C LYS A 54 -1.89 -5.51 0.23
N THR A 55 -2.40 -5.70 1.44
CA THR A 55 -3.81 -5.47 1.77
C THR A 55 -4.16 -4.00 1.56
N PHE A 56 -3.32 -3.07 2.01
CA PHE A 56 -3.48 -1.65 1.72
C PHE A 56 -3.61 -1.38 0.21
N GLY A 57 -2.66 -1.85 -0.62
CA GLY A 57 -2.71 -1.61 -2.06
C GLY A 57 -3.95 -2.21 -2.74
N ASN A 58 -4.31 -3.45 -2.38
CA ASN A 58 -5.50 -4.11 -2.89
C ASN A 58 -6.79 -3.39 -2.50
N MET A 59 -6.86 -2.85 -1.29
CA MET A 59 -8.02 -2.08 -0.81
C MET A 59 -8.13 -0.75 -1.56
N VAL A 60 -7.02 -0.01 -1.74
CA VAL A 60 -7.02 1.23 -2.53
C VAL A 60 -7.58 0.96 -3.93
N TYR A 61 -7.06 -0.05 -4.63
CA TYR A 61 -7.55 -0.38 -5.97
C TYR A 61 -9.03 -0.79 -5.98
N HIS A 62 -9.45 -1.62 -5.01
CA HIS A 62 -10.83 -2.08 -4.90
C HIS A 62 -11.84 -0.94 -4.77
N TYR A 63 -11.55 0.10 -3.98
CA TYR A 63 -12.47 1.21 -3.79
C TYR A 63 -12.29 2.31 -4.83
N ALA A 64 -11.06 2.59 -5.27
CA ALA A 64 -10.79 3.64 -6.23
C ALA A 64 -11.37 3.37 -7.62
N ARG A 65 -11.51 2.09 -8.03
CA ARG A 65 -12.17 1.71 -9.30
C ARG A 65 -13.68 2.00 -9.34
N HIS A 66 -14.26 2.48 -8.24
CA HIS A 66 -15.67 2.83 -8.12
C HIS A 66 -15.89 4.34 -7.85
N LEU A 67 -14.82 5.14 -7.90
CA LEU A 67 -14.86 6.61 -7.87
C LEU A 67 -15.06 7.15 -9.29
#